data_AF-A0A1F8R7P2-F1
#
_entry.id   AF-A0A1F8R7P2-F1
#
_cell.length_a   1.000
_cell.length_b   1.000
_cell.length_c   1.000
_cell.angle_alpha   90.00
_cell.angle_beta   90.00
_cell.angle_gamma   90.00
#
_symmetry.space_group_name_H-M   'P 1'
#
loop_
_entity.id
_entity.type
_entity.pdbx_description
1 polymer ?
#
loop_
_entity_poly.entity_id
_entity_poly.type
_entity_poly.pdbx_seq_one_letter_code
_entity_poly.pdbx_strand_id
1 'polypeptide(L)' 'MRPLEYLFRSPHIHVKVRASEGSPTLTSQLFFPGEERNTTDPIFEKLTVMDVRDVPGGQKATFDFVVETG' A
#
# COMPACT_ATOMS: atom_id res chain seq x y z
N MET A 1 -12.75 -1.78 0.85
CA MET A 1 -13.19 -0.60 0.09
C MET A 1 -11.94 0.08 -0.47
N ARG A 2 -11.92 0.44 -1.75
CA ARG A 2 -10.79 1.18 -2.34
C ARG A 2 -10.87 2.67 -1.96
N PRO A 3 -9.75 3.34 -1.70
CA PRO A 3 -9.70 4.78 -1.56
C PRO A 3 -10.22 5.47 -2.83
N LEU A 4 -10.89 6.62 -2.66
CA LEU A 4 -11.21 7.51 -3.78
C LEU A 4 -9.93 8.19 -4.28
N GLU A 5 -9.89 8.54 -5.57
CA GLU A 5 -8.78 9.32 -6.10
C GLU A 5 -8.64 10.65 -5.36
N TYR A 6 -7.42 10.94 -4.91
CA TYR A 6 -7.03 12.26 -4.45
C TYR A 6 -6.21 12.94 -5.54
N LEU A 7 -6.39 14.25 -5.76
CA LEU A 7 -5.72 14.95 -6.85
C LEU A 7 -4.20 14.68 -6.80
N PHE A 8 -3.66 14.25 -7.95
CA PHE A 8 -2.24 13.96 -8.20
C PHE A 8 -1.64 12.71 -7.54
N ARG A 9 -2.41 11.91 -6.81
CA ARG A 9 -1.91 10.70 -6.16
C ARG A 9 -2.56 9.46 -6.76
N SER A 10 -1.76 8.42 -7.00
CA SER A 10 -2.30 7.10 -7.30
C SER A 10 -3.12 6.60 -6.11
N PRO A 11 -4.22 5.84 -6.28
CA PRO A 11 -4.91 5.23 -5.15
C PRO A 11 -3.95 4.46 -4.23
N HIS A 12 -3.97 4.77 -2.93
CA HIS A 12 -3.05 4.17 -1.97
C HIS A 12 -3.64 4.11 -0.56
N ILE A 13 -3.09 3.23 0.28
CA ILE A 13 -3.43 3.10 1.70
C ILE A 13 -2.21 3.50 2.53
N HIS A 14 -2.38 4.42 3.48
CA HIS A 14 -1.34 4.73 4.45
C HIS A 14 -1.28 3.68 5.55
N VAL A 15 -0.06 3.27 5.93
CA VAL A 15 0.14 2.30 6.99
C VAL A 15 1.32 2.69 7.88
N LYS A 16 1.19 2.39 9.18
CA LYS A 16 2.29 2.37 10.13
C LYS A 16 2.37 0.98 10.75
N VAL A 17 3.53 0.35 10.66
CA VAL A 17 3.78 -1.00 11.18
C VAL A 17 4.91 -0.94 12.19
N ARG A 18 4.74 -1.64 13.31
CA ARG A 18 5.75 -1.82 14.34
C ARG A 18 5.71 -3.28 14.80
N ALA A 19 6.87 -3.94 14.87
CA ALA A 19 6.98 -5.35 15.21
C ALA A 19 6.58 -5.64 16.67
N SER A 20 7.11 -4.87 17.62
CA SER A 20 6.75 -4.92 19.03
C SER A 20 6.93 -3.55 19.69
N GLU A 21 6.56 -3.42 20.97
CA GLU A 21 6.84 -2.19 21.70
C GLU A 21 8.35 -1.92 21.77
N GLY A 22 8.78 -0.73 21.37
CA GLY A 22 10.20 -0.34 21.31
C GLY A 22 10.86 -0.50 19.94
N SER A 23 10.33 -1.30 19.01
CA SER A 23 10.89 -1.41 17.66
C SER A 23 10.69 -0.13 16.82
N PRO A 24 11.55 0.14 15.83
CA PRO A 24 11.33 1.20 14.85
C PRO A 24 9.96 1.08 14.17
N THR A 25 9.36 2.22 13.83
CA THR A 25 8.07 2.25 13.12
C THR A 25 8.30 2.45 11.63
N LEU A 26 7.89 1.49 10.82
CA LEU A 26 7.81 1.64 9.37
C LEU A 26 6.58 2.47 9.05
N THR A 27 6.77 3.64 8.44
CA THR A 27 5.68 4.43 7.84
C THR A 27 5.76 4.29 6.33
N SER A 28 4.71 3.81 5.69
CA SER A 28 4.71 3.53 4.25
C SER A 28 3.32 3.75 3.63
N GLN A 29 3.24 3.58 2.31
CA GLN A 29 2.04 3.66 1.49
C GLN A 29 1.95 2.43 0.59
N LEU A 30 0.80 1.75 0.59
CA LEU A 30 0.53 0.60 -0.26
C LEU A 30 -0.23 1.03 -1.51
N PHE A 31 0.25 0.65 -2.69
CA PHE A 31 -0.35 0.98 -3.98
C PHE A 31 -1.16 -0.18 -4.57
N PHE A 32 -2.11 0.13 -5.44
CA PHE A 32 -2.87 -0.86 -6.18
C PHE A 32 -2.17 -1.22 -7.51
N PRO A 33 -2.25 -2.48 -7.97
CA PRO A 33 -1.66 -2.89 -9.23
C PRO A 33 -2.43 -2.29 -10.41
N GLY A 34 -1.70 -1.89 -11.46
CA GLY A 34 -2.28 -1.47 -12.74
C GLY A 34 -2.88 -0.07 -12.79
N GLU A 35 -2.82 0.72 -11.72
CA GLU A 35 -3.29 2.11 -11.73
C GLU A 35 -2.41 2.95 -12.66
N GLU A 36 -3.01 3.64 -13.65
CA GLU A 36 -2.28 4.47 -14.61
C GLU A 36 -1.40 5.51 -13.91
N ARG A 37 -1.92 6.08 -12.81
CA ARG A 37 -1.22 7.08 -11.98
C ARG A 37 0.02 6.55 -11.29
N ASN A 38 0.24 5.23 -11.17
CA ASN A 38 1.51 4.69 -10.66
C ASN A 38 2.71 5.16 -11.49
N THR A 39 2.51 5.48 -12.77
CA THR A 39 3.58 5.97 -13.66
C THR A 39 3.93 7.44 -13.46
N THR A 40 3.04 8.21 -12.82
CA THR A 40 3.17 9.67 -12.67
C THR A 40 3.22 10.15 -11.23
N ASP A 41 2.81 9.33 -10.27
CA ASP A 41 2.83 9.67 -8.84
C ASP A 41 4.29 9.75 -8.36
N PRO A 42 4.77 10.93 -7.91
CA PRO A 42 6.17 11.15 -7.57
C PRO A 42 6.66 10.34 -6.37
N ILE A 43 5.76 9.76 -5.58
CA ILE A 43 6.10 8.92 -4.42
C ILE A 43 5.65 7.47 -4.58
N PHE A 44 5.35 7.05 -5.82
CA PHE A 44 5.10 5.65 -6.14
C PHE A 44 6.35 4.81 -5.85
N GLU A 45 6.14 3.67 -5.18
CA GLU A 45 7.16 2.68 -4.92
C GLU A 45 6.66 1.31 -5.40
N LYS A 46 7.43 0.65 -6.27
CA LYS A 46 7.05 -0.61 -6.88
C LYS A 46 6.99 -1.74 -5.85
N LEU A 47 7.83 -1.69 -4.82
CA LEU A 47 7.88 -2.71 -3.78
C LEU A 47 6.70 -2.65 -2.80
N THR A 48 5.86 -1.62 -2.88
CA THR A 48 4.68 -1.48 -2.02
C THR A 48 3.36 -1.72 -2.75
N VAL A 49 3.41 -2.31 -3.96
CA VAL A 49 2.22 -2.73 -4.70
C VAL A 49 1.64 -4.01 -4.08
N MET A 50 0.35 -3.97 -3.75
CA MET A 50 -0.38 -5.12 -3.20
C MET A 50 -0.69 -6.16 -4.27
N ASP A 51 -0.81 -7.42 -3.86
CA ASP A 51 -1.49 -8.44 -4.65
C ASP A 51 -3.00 -8.27 -4.45
N VAL A 52 -3.73 -7.98 -5.53
CA VAL A 52 -5.16 -7.69 -5.50
C VAL A 52 -5.88 -8.57 -6.48
N ARG A 53 -6.91 -9.28 -6.02
CA ARG A 53 -7.77 -10.12 -6.84
C ARG A 53 -9.25 -9.80 -6.64
N ASP A 54 -10.00 -9.90 -7.73
CA ASP A 54 -11.45 -9.79 -7.70
C ASP A 54 -12.07 -11.01 -7.01
N VAL A 55 -13.12 -10.77 -6.23
CA VAL A 55 -13.92 -11.78 -5.54
C VAL A 55 -15.41 -11.39 -5.64
N PRO A 56 -16.36 -12.32 -5.46
CA PRO A 56 -17.78 -11.96 -5.40
C PRO A 56 -18.01 -10.86 -4.36
N GLY A 57 -18.61 -9.74 -4.79
CA GLY A 57 -18.92 -8.60 -3.93
C GLY A 57 -17.76 -7.61 -3.68
N GLY A 58 -16.60 -7.75 -4.32
CA GLY A 58 -15.53 -6.76 -4.24
C GLY A 58 -14.15 -7.30 -4.57
N GLN A 59 -13.16 -6.87 -3.77
CA GLN A 59 -11.76 -7.24 -3.98
C GLN A 59 -11.10 -7.66 -2.68
N LYS A 60 -10.16 -8.60 -2.81
CA LYS A 60 -9.28 -9.04 -1.73
C LYS A 60 -7.86 -8.64 -2.05
N ALA A 61 -7.20 -7.98 -1.11
CA ALA A 61 -5.81 -7.55 -1.22
C ALA A 61 -4.93 -8.22 -0.16
N THR A 62 -3.69 -8.52 -0.51
CA THR A 62 -2.65 -9.09 0.37
C THR A 62 -1.33 -8.35 0.18
N PHE A 63 -0.60 -8.15 1.28
CA PHE A 63 0.71 -7.53 1.31
C PHE A 63 1.50 -8.01 2.52
N ASP A 64 2.74 -8.42 2.32
CA ASP A 64 3.63 -8.90 3.38
C ASP A 64 4.62 -7.81 3.76
N PHE A 65 4.71 -7.51 5.07
CA PHE A 65 5.66 -6.55 5.59
C PHE A 65 6.92 -7.26 6.06
N VAL A 66 8.07 -6.76 5.61
CA VAL A 66 9.37 -7.08 6.19
C VAL A 66 9.79 -5.87 7.03
N VAL A 67 9.95 -6.06 8.34
CA VAL A 67 10.24 -4.99 9.30
C VAL A 67 11.39 -5.38 10.21
N GLU A 68 12.18 -4.38 10.62
CA GLU A 68 13.15 -4.55 11.68
C GLU A 68 12.43 -4.83 13.01
N THR A 69 12.94 -5.80 13.75
CA THR A 69 12.34 -6.24 15.03
C THR A 69 13.01 -5.62 16.25
N GLY A 70 14.24 -5.12 16.10
CA GLY A 70 15.11 -4.66 17.18
C GLY A 70 16.51 -5.26 17.07
#